data_AF-A0A1X2I8I7-F1
#
_entry.id   AF-A0A1X2I8I7-F1
#
_cell.length_a   1.000
_cell.length_b   1.000
_cell.length_c   1.000
_cell.angle_alpha   90.00
_cell.angle_beta   90.00
_cell.angle_gamma   90.00
#
_symmetry.space_group_name_H-M   'P 1'
#
loop_
_entity.id
_entity.type
_entity.pdbx_description
1 polymer ?
#
loop_
_entity_poly.entity_id
_entity_poly.type
_entity_poly.pdbx_seq_one_letter_code
_entity_poly.pdbx_strand_id
1 'polypeptide(L)'
;MKSFTLLLYIVAMSMIVSAQYVHFIYNPNDRQGLMKPGSCVPFLNPAGMPPTAVRVELPTICQFYNDNHCQTVAQNIRSLRLNPGPFRSLGRPPTVPRTMLCFTLQ
;
A
#
# COMPACT_ATOMS: atom_id res chain seq x y z
N MET A 1 -43.23 3.43 2.23
CA MET A 1 -42.30 3.48 1.08
C MET A 1 -41.14 4.49 1.24
N LYS A 2 -41.24 5.55 2.06
CA LYS A 2 -40.17 6.56 2.25
C LYS A 2 -38.96 6.12 3.10
N SER A 3 -39.11 5.16 4.04
CA SER A 3 -38.01 4.76 4.93
C SER A 3 -36.98 3.85 4.25
N PHE A 4 -37.41 3.01 3.30
CA PHE A 4 -36.51 2.11 2.55
C PHE A 4 -35.51 2.88 1.68
N THR A 5 -35.93 4.01 1.10
CA THR A 5 -35.04 4.86 0.30
C THR A 5 -33.99 5.57 1.16
N LEU A 6 -34.35 5.97 2.38
CA LEU A 6 -33.42 6.61 3.31
C LEU A 6 -32.37 5.61 3.83
N LEU A 7 -32.79 4.37 4.11
CA LEU A 7 -31.90 3.27 4.48
C LEU A 7 -30.93 2.90 3.34
N LEU A 8 -31.42 2.79 2.11
CA LEU A 8 -30.56 2.55 0.94
C LEU A 8 -29.56 3.69 0.70
N TYR A 9 -29.96 4.94 0.97
CA TYR A 9 -29.08 6.09 0.85
C TYR A 9 -27.97 6.10 1.91
N ILE A 10 -28.30 5.76 3.16
CA ILE A 10 -27.31 5.64 4.24
C ILE A 10 -26.35 4.48 3.95
N VAL A 11 -26.84 3.33 3.47
CA VAL A 11 -26.00 2.19 3.09
C VAL A 11 -25.08 2.54 1.91
N ALA A 12 -25.60 3.21 0.88
CA ALA A 12 -24.79 3.68 -0.25
C ALA A 12 -23.72 4.70 0.18
N MET A 13 -24.06 5.63 1.07
CA MET A 13 -23.10 6.60 1.62
C MET A 13 -22.05 5.94 2.51
N SER A 14 -22.41 4.89 3.25
CA SER A 14 -21.45 4.10 4.05
C SER A 14 -20.52 3.23 3.21
N MET A 15 -20.88 2.93 1.95
CA MET A 15 -20.02 2.22 1.00
C MET A 15 -18.97 3.14 0.34
N ILE A 16 -19.15 4.47 0.42
CA ILE A 16 -18.18 5.49 -0.05
C ILE A 16 -17.13 5.80 1.05
N VAL A 17 -17.06 4.97 2.10
CA VAL A 17 -15.96 5.03 3.07
C VAL A 17 -14.70 4.43 2.41
N SER A 18 -14.05 5.28 1.63
CA SER A 18 -12.60 5.35 1.42
C SER A 18 -11.88 4.00 1.38
N ALA A 19 -11.94 3.33 0.24
CA ALA A 19 -10.91 2.35 -0.09
C ALA A 19 -9.59 3.11 -0.27
N GLN A 20 -8.83 3.23 0.82
CA GLN A 20 -7.50 3.83 0.83
C GLN A 20 -6.57 2.88 0.07
N TYR A 21 -5.74 3.42 -0.82
CA TYR A 21 -4.76 2.63 -1.57
C TYR A 21 -3.36 3.21 -1.49
N VAL A 22 -2.37 2.32 -1.42
CA VAL A 22 -0.96 2.64 -1.63
C VAL A 22 -0.64 2.28 -3.08
N HIS A 23 -0.19 3.27 -3.85
CA HIS A 23 0.13 3.10 -5.26
C HIS A 23 1.63 2.89 -5.43
N PHE A 24 2.03 1.68 -5.82
CA PHE A 24 3.41 1.37 -6.17
C PHE A 24 3.62 1.39 -7.69
N ILE A 25 4.71 2.00 -8.12
CA ILE A 25 5.19 1.95 -9.50
C ILE A 25 6.40 1.02 -9.53
N TYR A 26 6.31 -0.06 -10.29
CA TYR A 26 7.42 -0.98 -10.53
C TYR A 26 8.18 -0.60 -11.81
N ASN A 27 7.44 -0.26 -12.85
CA ASN A 27 7.94 0.26 -14.11
C ASN A 27 7.16 1.55 -14.42
N PRO A 28 7.82 2.65 -14.87
CA PRO A 28 7.13 3.88 -15.28
C PRO A 28 6.03 3.65 -16.35
N ASN A 29 6.10 2.54 -17.09
CA ASN A 29 5.11 2.17 -18.11
C ASN A 29 4.05 1.16 -17.63
N ASP A 30 4.16 0.60 -16.42
CA ASP A 30 3.21 -0.39 -15.91
C ASP A 30 2.01 0.27 -15.23
N ARG A 31 0.83 -0.37 -15.35
CA ARG A 31 -0.34 -0.02 -14.55
C ARG A 31 0.01 -0.16 -13.07
N GLN A 32 -0.25 0.92 -12.34
CA GLN A 32 0.08 1.08 -10.91
C GLN A 32 -0.34 -0.14 -10.10
N GLY A 33 0.58 -0.69 -9.32
CA GLY A 33 0.26 -1.71 -8.32
C GLY A 33 -0.53 -1.07 -7.19
N LEU A 34 -1.85 -1.22 -7.21
CA LEU A 34 -2.73 -0.81 -6.12
C LEU A 34 -2.63 -1.81 -4.98
N MET A 35 -2.28 -1.33 -3.79
CA MET A 35 -2.28 -2.14 -2.57
C MET A 35 -3.24 -1.57 -1.55
N LYS A 36 -4.05 -2.47 -0.98
CA LYS A 36 -4.86 -2.14 0.19
C LYS A 36 -3.93 -2.04 1.40
N PRO A 37 -4.02 -0.95 2.20
CA PRO A 37 -3.35 -0.86 3.49
C PRO A 37 -3.68 -2.07 4.37
N GLY A 38 -2.70 -2.51 5.17
CA GLY A 38 -2.81 -3.68 6.04
C GLY A 38 -2.72 -5.02 5.31
N SER A 39 -2.46 -5.06 4.00
CA SER A 39 -2.27 -6.31 3.25
C SER A 39 -0.79 -6.63 3.07
N CYS A 40 -0.40 -7.88 3.37
CA CYS A 40 0.94 -8.37 3.12
C CYS A 40 1.09 -8.69 1.64
N VAL A 41 2.14 -8.18 1.02
CA VAL A 41 2.30 -8.21 -0.43
C VAL A 41 3.74 -8.47 -0.84
N PRO A 42 3.99 -9.12 -1.99
CA PRO A 42 5.33 -9.27 -2.54
C PRO A 42 6.00 -7.90 -2.75
N PHE A 43 7.26 -7.80 -2.36
CA PHE A 43 8.05 -6.59 -2.64
C PHE A 43 8.47 -6.52 -4.12
N LEU A 44 8.63 -7.67 -4.79
CA LEU A 44 8.95 -7.73 -6.21
C LEU A 44 7.68 -7.98 -7.01
N ASN A 45 7.56 -7.36 -8.18
CA ASN A 45 6.53 -7.73 -9.15
C ASN A 45 6.81 -9.13 -9.75
N PRO A 46 5.89 -9.72 -10.55
CA PRO A 46 6.12 -11.02 -11.20
C PRO A 46 7.36 -11.08 -12.11
N ALA A 47 7.89 -9.93 -12.56
CA ALA A 47 9.11 -9.83 -13.35
C ALA A 47 10.39 -9.68 -12.49
N GLY A 48 10.28 -9.76 -11.16
CA GLY A 48 11.42 -9.66 -10.24
C GLY A 48 11.92 -8.23 -9.99
N MET A 49 11.16 -7.20 -10.37
CA MET A 49 11.54 -5.81 -10.21
C MET A 49 11.00 -5.22 -8.90
N PRO A 50 11.79 -4.45 -8.13
CA PRO A 50 11.31 -3.74 -6.95
C PRO A 50 10.53 -2.47 -7.34
N PRO A 51 9.67 -1.96 -6.45
CA PRO A 51 8.98 -0.70 -6.67
C PRO A 51 9.99 0.45 -6.71
N THR A 52 9.90 1.28 -7.73
CA THR A 52 10.76 2.45 -7.97
C THR A 52 10.18 3.72 -7.37
N ALA A 53 8.85 3.84 -7.34
CA ALA A 53 8.18 4.96 -6.74
C ALA A 53 6.90 4.55 -6.01
N VAL A 54 6.49 5.40 -5.06
CA VAL A 54 5.24 5.21 -4.32
C VAL A 54 4.48 6.50 -4.18
N ARG A 55 3.16 6.41 -4.22
CA ARG A 55 2.22 7.48 -3.90
C ARG A 55 1.22 6.97 -2.88
N VAL A 56 0.95 7.79 -1.88
CA VAL A 56 -0.02 7.51 -0.82
C VAL A 56 -0.99 8.69 -0.71
N GLU A 57 -2.24 8.40 -0.39
CA GLU A 57 -3.27 9.43 -0.13
C GLU A 57 -3.22 9.91 1.32
N LEU A 58 -2.80 9.04 2.24
CA LEU A 58 -2.68 9.31 3.68
C LEU A 58 -1.27 9.00 4.17
N PRO A 59 -0.84 9.60 5.29
CA PRO A 59 0.41 9.23 5.93
C PRO A 59 0.45 7.71 6.14
N THR A 60 1.49 7.06 5.65
CA THR A 60 1.58 5.59 5.59
C THR A 60 2.95 5.16 6.09
N ILE A 61 3.02 4.08 6.85
CA ILE A 61 4.27 3.42 7.22
C ILE A 61 4.33 2.04 6.57
N CYS A 62 5.42 1.78 5.85
CA CYS A 62 5.70 0.48 5.25
C CYS A 62 6.82 -0.22 6.01
N GLN A 63 6.57 -1.48 6.37
CA GLN A 63 7.52 -2.40 6.98
C GLN A 63 7.91 -3.48 5.99
N PHE A 64 9.12 -4.02 6.16
CA PHE A 64 9.72 -4.98 5.24
C PHE A 64 10.04 -6.28 5.95
N TYR A 65 9.77 -7.40 5.27
CA TYR A 65 9.82 -8.73 5.85
C TYR A 65 10.62 -9.68 4.97
N ASN A 66 11.28 -10.66 5.58
CA ASN A 66 12.11 -11.65 4.89
C ASN A 66 11.34 -12.93 4.52
N ASP A 67 10.09 -13.05 4.92
CA ASP A 67 9.18 -14.16 4.61
C ASP A 67 8.02 -13.72 3.69
N ASN A 68 7.12 -14.64 3.34
CA ASN A 68 5.99 -14.40 2.41
C ASN A 68 4.68 -14.00 3.11
N HIS A 69 4.64 -14.00 4.44
CA HIS A 69 3.45 -13.81 5.27
C HIS A 69 3.59 -12.61 6.24
N CYS A 70 4.63 -11.80 6.09
CA CYS A 70 4.92 -10.62 6.92
C CYS A 70 4.98 -10.94 8.42
N GLN A 71 5.70 -12.01 8.81
CA GLN A 71 5.84 -12.43 10.21
C GLN A 71 7.19 -12.04 10.82
N THR A 72 8.25 -12.11 10.03
CA THR A 72 9.64 -11.92 10.42
C THR A 72 10.22 -10.67 9.76
N VAL A 73 10.46 -9.64 10.57
CA VAL A 73 10.93 -8.33 10.10
C VAL A 73 12.36 -8.43 9.57
N ALA A 74 12.63 -7.77 8.44
CA ALA A 74 13.98 -7.64 7.90
C ALA A 74 14.83 -6.70 8.77
N GLN A 75 15.70 -7.27 9.62
CA GLN A 75 16.47 -6.55 10.64
C GLN A 75 17.39 -5.43 10.12
N ASN A 76 17.75 -5.45 8.82
CA ASN A 76 18.64 -4.46 8.19
C ASN A 76 17.93 -3.48 7.24
N ILE A 77 16.60 -3.44 7.26
CA ILE A 77 15.81 -2.55 6.41
C ILE A 77 14.96 -1.66 7.30
N ARG A 78 15.17 -0.35 7.21
CA ARG A 78 14.36 0.62 7.98
C ARG A 78 12.95 0.68 7.44
N SER A 79 11.98 0.83 8.33
CA SER A 79 10.61 1.15 7.96
C SER A 79 10.58 2.45 7.17
N LEU A 80 9.76 2.49 6.12
CA LEU A 80 9.61 3.66 5.29
C LEU A 80 8.36 4.44 5.69
N ARG A 81 8.54 5.70 6.10
CA ARG A 81 7.41 6.62 6.29
C ARG A 81 7.16 7.40 5.01
N LEU A 82 5.92 7.35 4.55
CA LEU A 82 5.44 7.99 3.35
C LEU A 82 4.41 9.04 3.73
N ASN A 83 4.65 10.27 3.27
CA ASN A 83 3.70 11.36 3.44
C ASN A 83 2.85 11.47 2.17
N PRO A 84 1.60 11.96 2.30
CA PRO A 84 0.76 12.27 1.14
C PRO A 84 1.46 13.20 0.17
N GLY A 85 1.31 12.94 -1.14
CA GLY A 85 1.87 13.82 -2.15
C GLY A 85 2.19 13.14 -3.49
N PRO A 86 3.03 13.78 -4.33
CA PRO A 86 3.46 13.20 -5.60
C PRO A 86 4.31 11.94 -5.40
N PHE A 87 4.52 11.19 -6.48
CA PHE A 87 5.36 10.00 -6.47
C PHE A 87 6.74 10.30 -5.89
N ARG A 88 7.11 9.57 -4.84
CA ARG A 88 8.44 9.63 -4.24
C ARG A 88 9.23 8.40 -4.65
N SER A 89 10.48 8.62 -5.04
CA SER A 89 11.42 7.53 -5.31
C SER A 89 11.60 6.70 -4.04
N LEU A 90 11.40 5.40 -4.18
CA LEU A 90 11.75 4.42 -3.17
C LEU A 90 13.24 4.15 -3.30
N GLY A 91 14.02 4.69 -2.37
CA GLY A 91 15.44 4.37 -2.29
C GLY A 91 15.62 2.85 -2.25
N ARG A 92 16.60 2.33 -3.00
CA ARG A 92 16.83 0.89 -3.06
C ARG A 92 17.31 0.40 -1.69
N PRO A 93 16.59 -0.52 -1.01
CA PRO A 93 17.06 -1.05 0.25
C PRO A 93 18.36 -1.85 0.02
N PRO A 94 19.29 -1.86 0.99
CA PRO A 94 20.58 -2.55 0.87
C PRO A 94 20.42 -4.08 0.72
N THR A 95 19.34 -4.62 1.27
CA THR A 95 18.91 -6.01 1.07
C THR A 95 17.49 -5.99 0.51
N VAL A 96 17.21 -6.90 -0.43
CA VAL A 96 15.88 -6.99 -1.06
C VAL A 96 14.97 -7.81 -0.14
N PRO A 97 13.90 -7.22 0.42
CA PRO A 97 12.93 -7.97 1.21
C PRO A 97 12.06 -8.86 0.31
N ARG A 98 11.42 -9.86 0.92
CA ARG A 98 10.47 -10.73 0.19
C ARG A 98 9.10 -10.09 0.10
N THR A 99 8.62 -9.56 1.22
CA THR A 99 7.31 -8.92 1.32
C THR A 99 7.39 -7.58 2.03
N MET A 100 6.36 -6.79 1.81
CA MET A 100 6.13 -5.54 2.50
C MET A 100 4.71 -5.48 3.04
N LEU A 101 4.51 -4.64 4.06
CA LEU A 101 3.23 -4.40 4.67
C LEU A 101 3.14 -2.92 5.01
N CYS A 102 2.14 -2.25 4.43
CA CYS A 102 1.96 -0.82 4.60
C CYS A 102 0.67 -0.52 5.35
N PHE A 103 0.73 0.35 6.36
CA PHE A 103 -0.40 0.75 7.17
C PHE A 103 -0.59 2.25 7.11
N THR A 104 -1.84 2.71 6.99
CA THR A 104 -2.16 4.12 7.13
C THR A 104 -2.08 4.54 8.59
N LEU A 105 -1.43 5.66 8.85
CA LEU A 105 -1.35 6.31 10.15
C LEU A 105 -2.58 7.23 10.23
N GLN A 106 -3.56 6.84 11.05
CA GLN A 106 -4.74 7.67 11.39
C GLN A 106 -4.40 8.68 12.48
#